data_AF-A0A927PBA5-F1
#
_entry.id   AF-A0A927PBA5-F1
#
_cell.length_a   1.000
_cell.length_b   1.000
_cell.length_c   1.000
_cell.angle_alpha   90.00
_cell.angle_beta   90.00
_cell.angle_gamma   90.00
#
_symmetry.space_group_name_H-M   'P 1'
#
loop_
_entity.id
_entity.type
_entity.pdbx_description
1 polymer ?
#
loop_
_entity_poly.entity_id
_entity_poly.type
_entity_poly.pdbx_seq_one_letter_code
_entity_poly.pdbx_strand_id
1 'polypeptide(L)'
;MEHHFFAYISRMKFIQRWGLMRNTIPENDMEHALQTAMFAHAIAVIGVERYHRAYNPEHIMALALYHDGAEVITGDLPTPIKHHNPAIKLEYNKLEEIAADKLLSMLPNDLRPAYAPLIRHDETTDEWAIVKAADKICAYIKCLEERKAGNLEFEQARKATKKSIDRLGLPEVQDFMSEFVPGFSMTLDEISEEA
;
A
#
# COMPACT_ATOMS: atom_id res chain seq x y z
N MET A 1 8.18 29.73 -12.56
CA MET A 1 6.92 29.37 -11.88
C MET A 1 7.26 28.37 -10.81
N GLU A 2 6.73 28.52 -9.61
CA GLU A 2 6.98 27.57 -8.52
C GLU A 2 6.07 26.34 -8.69
N HIS A 3 6.58 25.17 -8.31
CA HIS A 3 5.88 23.89 -8.42
C HIS A 3 5.83 23.23 -7.05
N HIS A 4 4.66 22.72 -6.65
CA HIS A 4 4.40 22.28 -5.27
C HIS A 4 4.13 20.79 -5.12
N PHE A 5 4.29 19.99 -6.19
CA PHE A 5 4.03 18.54 -6.18
C PHE A 5 4.75 17.84 -5.02
N PHE A 6 6.07 17.97 -4.92
CA PHE A 6 6.84 17.31 -3.86
C PHE A 6 6.57 17.90 -2.48
N ALA A 7 6.19 19.19 -2.39
CA ALA A 7 5.76 19.78 -1.13
C ALA A 7 4.48 19.11 -0.63
N TYR A 8 3.50 18.84 -1.52
CA TYR A 8 2.30 18.08 -1.22
C TYR A 8 2.59 16.62 -0.90
N ILE A 9 3.37 15.90 -1.72
CA ILE A 9 3.79 14.50 -1.43
C ILE A 9 4.44 14.40 -0.05
N SER A 10 5.27 15.38 0.33
CA SER A 10 5.89 15.38 1.65
C SER A 10 4.88 15.41 2.81
N ARG A 11 3.63 15.80 2.57
CA ARG A 11 2.55 15.85 3.56
C ARG A 11 1.91 14.49 3.84
N MET A 12 2.25 13.43 3.09
CA MET A 12 1.84 12.04 3.41
C MET A 12 2.17 11.68 4.87
N LYS A 13 3.27 12.22 5.42
CA LYS A 13 3.65 12.07 6.84
C LYS A 13 2.60 12.57 7.85
N PHE A 14 1.64 13.37 7.40
CA PHE A 14 0.57 13.91 8.25
C PHE A 14 -0.76 13.19 8.05
N ILE A 15 -0.89 12.32 7.06
CA ILE A 15 -2.10 11.56 6.80
C ILE A 15 -2.02 10.28 7.61
N GLN A 16 -2.85 10.19 8.64
CA GLN A 16 -2.86 9.06 9.58
C GLN A 16 -3.79 7.97 9.07
N ARG A 17 -3.31 6.73 9.13
CA ARG A 17 -4.08 5.53 8.78
C ARG A 17 -4.72 4.95 10.03
N TRP A 18 -5.72 4.08 9.84
CA TRP A 18 -6.42 3.40 10.95
C TRP A 18 -7.05 4.35 11.97
N GLY A 19 -7.47 5.55 11.53
CA GLY A 19 -7.96 6.62 12.41
C GLY A 19 -9.23 6.31 13.21
N LEU A 20 -9.89 5.19 12.92
CA LEU A 20 -11.07 4.70 13.65
C LEU A 20 -10.76 3.59 14.67
N MET A 21 -9.48 3.22 14.83
CA MET A 21 -9.04 2.16 15.74
C MET A 21 -8.02 2.72 16.73
N ARG A 22 -7.93 2.13 17.92
CA ARG A 22 -6.85 2.47 18.87
C ARG A 22 -5.56 1.81 18.41
N ASN A 23 -4.56 2.60 18.07
CA ASN A 23 -3.26 2.11 17.61
C ASN A 23 -2.27 2.08 18.78
N THR A 24 -1.46 1.02 18.86
CA THR A 24 -0.31 0.96 19.79
C THR A 24 0.78 1.92 19.31
N ILE A 25 1.06 1.90 18.00
CA ILE A 25 1.94 2.84 17.31
C ILE A 25 1.16 3.40 16.11
N PRO A 26 0.93 4.72 16.01
CA PRO A 26 0.29 5.31 14.84
C PRO A 26 1.10 5.07 13.56
N GLU A 27 0.40 4.90 12.44
CA GLU A 27 0.97 4.72 11.09
C GLU A 27 0.49 5.86 10.19
N ASN A 28 1.39 6.40 9.36
CA ASN A 28 1.03 7.38 8.33
C ASN A 28 1.30 6.86 6.91
N ASP A 29 0.74 7.54 5.91
CA ASP A 29 0.85 7.11 4.51
C ASP A 29 2.30 7.05 4.00
N MET A 30 3.20 7.87 4.53
CA MET A 30 4.61 7.86 4.09
C MET A 30 5.32 6.59 4.59
N GLU A 31 5.05 6.15 5.81
CA GLU A 31 5.57 4.89 6.37
C GLU A 31 4.98 3.69 5.61
N HIS A 32 3.66 3.69 5.42
CA HIS A 32 2.93 2.66 4.67
C HIS A 32 3.41 2.55 3.22
N ALA A 33 3.57 3.68 2.51
CA ALA A 33 4.03 3.68 1.12
C ALA A 33 5.44 3.14 0.98
N LEU A 34 6.36 3.47 1.90
CA LEU A 34 7.72 2.92 1.90
C LEU A 34 7.69 1.40 2.11
N GLN A 35 6.93 0.91 3.09
CA GLN A 35 6.80 -0.52 3.35
C GLN A 35 6.17 -1.26 2.16
N THR A 36 5.11 -0.71 1.59
CA THR A 36 4.43 -1.24 0.40
C THR A 36 5.39 -1.32 -0.77
N ALA A 37 6.22 -0.29 -1.00
CA ALA A 37 7.22 -0.30 -2.07
C ALA A 37 8.28 -1.40 -1.88
N MET A 38 8.79 -1.59 -0.66
CA MET A 38 9.75 -2.65 -0.36
C MET A 38 9.15 -4.04 -0.60
N PHE A 39 7.90 -4.27 -0.18
CA PHE A 39 7.23 -5.56 -0.36
C PHE A 39 6.82 -5.81 -1.81
N ALA A 40 6.29 -4.80 -2.50
CA ALA A 40 5.93 -4.92 -3.91
C ALA A 40 7.14 -5.25 -4.77
N HIS A 41 8.28 -4.60 -4.51
CA HIS A 41 9.55 -4.94 -5.13
C HIS A 41 9.96 -6.39 -4.86
N ALA A 42 9.97 -6.83 -3.58
CA ALA A 42 10.35 -8.19 -3.21
C ALA A 42 9.46 -9.25 -3.87
N ILE A 43 8.14 -9.04 -3.87
CA ILE A 43 7.17 -9.94 -4.52
C ILE A 43 7.41 -9.98 -6.04
N ALA A 44 7.68 -8.83 -6.66
CA ALA A 44 8.00 -8.77 -8.09
C ALA A 44 9.28 -9.54 -8.41
N VAL A 45 10.34 -9.40 -7.59
CA VAL A 45 11.58 -10.17 -7.73
C VAL A 45 11.32 -11.67 -7.60
N ILE A 46 10.53 -12.12 -6.62
CA ILE A 46 10.13 -13.53 -6.51
C ILE A 46 9.41 -13.99 -7.79
N GLY A 47 8.49 -13.17 -8.30
CA GLY A 47 7.78 -13.42 -9.56
C GLY A 47 8.73 -13.61 -10.75
N VAL A 48 9.74 -12.76 -10.88
CA VAL A 48 10.75 -12.84 -11.95
C VAL A 48 11.62 -14.11 -11.78
N GLU A 49 12.21 -14.28 -10.61
CA GLU A 49 13.23 -15.30 -10.35
C GLU A 49 12.67 -16.72 -10.30
N ARG A 50 11.48 -16.91 -9.71
CA ARG A 50 10.89 -18.24 -9.48
C ARG A 50 9.78 -18.61 -10.43
N TYR A 51 9.05 -17.62 -10.93
CA TYR A 51 7.85 -17.82 -11.75
C TYR A 51 7.98 -17.28 -13.18
N HIS A 52 9.17 -16.77 -13.54
CA HIS A 52 9.49 -16.23 -14.86
C HIS A 52 8.50 -15.18 -15.37
N ARG A 53 7.97 -14.38 -14.44
CA ARG A 53 7.09 -13.25 -14.75
C ARG A 53 7.87 -12.16 -15.48
N ALA A 54 7.19 -11.49 -16.41
CA ALA A 54 7.75 -10.35 -17.14
C ALA A 54 7.53 -9.03 -16.37
N TYR A 55 7.78 -9.03 -15.06
CA TYR A 55 7.63 -7.84 -14.22
C TYR A 55 8.83 -6.92 -14.34
N ASN A 56 8.60 -5.62 -14.11
CA ASN A 56 9.64 -4.65 -13.85
C ASN A 56 9.61 -4.28 -12.35
N PRO A 57 10.46 -4.89 -11.50
CA PRO A 57 10.43 -4.68 -10.06
C PRO A 57 10.64 -3.21 -9.67
N GLU A 58 11.53 -2.48 -10.35
CA GLU A 58 11.79 -1.07 -10.08
C GLU A 58 10.58 -0.18 -10.44
N HIS A 59 9.88 -0.50 -11.52
CA HIS A 59 8.64 0.21 -11.85
C HIS A 59 7.53 -0.09 -10.84
N ILE A 60 7.33 -1.35 -10.47
CA ILE A 60 6.36 -1.75 -9.43
C ILE A 60 6.67 -1.07 -8.09
N MET A 61 7.95 -0.97 -7.73
CA MET A 61 8.39 -0.25 -6.52
C MET A 61 8.01 1.24 -6.58
N ALA A 62 8.25 1.90 -7.72
CA ALA A 62 7.85 3.29 -7.92
C ALA A 62 6.32 3.46 -7.88
N LEU A 63 5.57 2.54 -8.50
CA LEU A 63 4.12 2.53 -8.50
C LEU A 63 3.57 2.41 -7.06
N ALA A 64 4.11 1.47 -6.28
CA ALA A 64 3.78 1.30 -4.88
C ALA A 64 4.16 2.52 -4.02
N LEU A 65 5.25 3.22 -4.31
CA LEU A 65 5.65 4.40 -3.52
C LEU A 65 4.65 5.56 -3.67
N TYR A 66 3.99 5.68 -4.81
CA TYR A 66 3.06 6.76 -5.12
C TYR A 66 1.57 6.37 -5.04
N HIS A 67 1.25 5.10 -4.74
CA HIS A 67 -0.11 4.56 -4.86
C HIS A 67 -1.19 5.32 -4.07
N ASP A 68 -0.86 5.80 -2.86
CA ASP A 68 -1.73 6.62 -2.01
C ASP A 68 -1.37 8.13 -2.08
N GLY A 69 -0.54 8.54 -3.06
CA GLY A 69 -0.01 9.90 -3.14
C GLY A 69 -1.10 10.98 -3.29
N ALA A 70 -2.25 10.65 -3.87
CA ALA A 70 -3.39 11.56 -3.99
C ALA A 70 -4.11 11.83 -2.65
N GLU A 71 -3.88 10.99 -1.62
CA GLU A 71 -4.52 11.14 -0.30
C GLU A 71 -4.05 12.40 0.45
N VAL A 72 -2.94 13.03 0.01
CA VAL A 72 -2.54 14.37 0.51
C VAL A 72 -3.56 15.47 0.20
N ILE A 73 -4.52 15.22 -0.69
CA ILE A 73 -5.62 16.12 -1.02
C ILE A 73 -6.93 15.67 -0.37
N THR A 74 -7.24 14.37 -0.38
CA THR A 74 -8.52 13.83 0.11
C THR A 74 -8.50 13.48 1.61
N GLY A 75 -7.32 13.23 2.17
CA GLY A 75 -7.12 12.44 3.38
C GLY A 75 -7.28 10.94 3.14
N ASP A 76 -6.76 10.13 4.08
CA ASP A 76 -7.06 8.70 4.17
C ASP A 76 -8.53 8.53 4.57
N LEU A 77 -9.20 7.60 3.88
CA LEU A 77 -10.58 7.25 4.19
C LEU A 77 -10.67 5.77 4.56
N PRO A 78 -11.19 5.44 5.76
CA PRO A 78 -11.34 4.05 6.17
C PRO A 78 -12.11 3.19 5.16
N THR A 79 -11.62 1.97 4.93
CA THR A 79 -12.22 0.97 4.01
C THR A 79 -13.74 0.79 4.15
N PRO A 80 -14.35 0.77 5.36
CA PRO A 80 -15.80 0.63 5.50
C PRO A 80 -16.59 1.78 4.86
N ILE A 81 -16.01 2.98 4.79
CA ILE A 81 -16.64 4.15 4.16
C ILE A 81 -16.47 4.07 2.65
N LYS A 82 -15.25 3.77 2.15
CA LYS A 82 -14.96 3.61 0.69
C LYS A 82 -15.89 2.58 0.02
N HIS A 83 -16.37 1.57 0.76
CA HIS A 83 -17.19 0.49 0.22
C HIS A 83 -18.63 0.41 0.76
N HIS A 84 -19.14 1.47 1.41
CA HIS A 84 -20.46 1.43 2.06
C HIS A 84 -21.61 1.16 1.10
N ASN A 85 -21.66 1.85 -0.05
CA ASN A 85 -22.59 1.55 -1.13
C ASN A 85 -22.00 1.92 -2.51
N PRO A 86 -22.55 1.37 -3.62
CA PRO A 86 -22.04 1.63 -4.97
C PRO A 86 -22.06 3.10 -5.42
N ALA A 87 -23.05 3.88 -4.97
CA ALA A 87 -23.17 5.30 -5.32
C ALA A 87 -22.08 6.14 -4.65
N ILE A 88 -21.81 5.90 -3.35
CA ILE A 88 -20.72 6.54 -2.60
C ILE A 88 -19.39 6.15 -3.22
N LYS A 89 -19.19 4.87 -3.56
CA LYS A 89 -17.97 4.42 -4.23
C LYS A 89 -17.75 5.16 -5.56
N LEU A 90 -18.79 5.32 -6.38
CA LEU A 90 -18.68 6.05 -7.64
C LEU A 90 -18.27 7.51 -7.44
N GLU A 91 -18.91 8.22 -6.49
CA GLU A 91 -18.57 9.61 -6.21
C GLU A 91 -17.16 9.75 -5.59
N TYR A 92 -16.74 8.75 -4.81
CA TYR A 92 -15.40 8.71 -4.24
C TYR A 92 -14.33 8.50 -5.32
N ASN A 93 -14.54 7.57 -6.26
CA ASN A 93 -13.62 7.38 -7.38
C ASN A 93 -13.45 8.67 -8.21
N LYS A 94 -14.52 9.44 -8.42
CA LYS A 94 -14.42 10.76 -9.07
C LYS A 94 -13.60 11.74 -8.25
N LEU A 95 -13.73 11.71 -6.93
CA LEU A 95 -12.94 12.56 -6.03
C LEU A 95 -11.45 12.18 -6.08
N GLU A 96 -11.12 10.90 -6.12
CA GLU A 96 -9.75 10.41 -6.30
C GLU A 96 -9.16 10.87 -7.64
N GLU A 97 -9.93 10.78 -8.73
CA GLU A 97 -9.51 11.30 -10.05
C GLU A 97 -9.22 12.81 -10.00
N ILE A 98 -10.11 13.60 -9.40
CA ILE A 98 -9.92 15.05 -9.24
C ILE A 98 -8.68 15.36 -8.39
N ALA A 99 -8.44 14.58 -7.33
CA ALA A 99 -7.27 14.73 -6.48
C ALA A 99 -5.98 14.41 -7.25
N ALA A 100 -5.94 13.29 -7.98
CA ALA A 100 -4.83 12.92 -8.85
C ALA A 100 -4.52 14.02 -9.89
N ASP A 101 -5.55 14.55 -10.54
CA ASP A 101 -5.44 15.61 -11.55
C ASP A 101 -4.86 16.89 -10.96
N LYS A 102 -5.38 17.28 -9.80
CA LYS A 102 -4.90 18.44 -9.06
C LYS A 102 -3.44 18.26 -8.66
N LEU A 103 -3.05 17.10 -8.15
CA LEU A 103 -1.68 16.81 -7.75
C LEU A 103 -0.73 16.87 -8.96
N LEU A 104 -1.06 16.18 -10.06
CA LEU A 104 -0.27 16.18 -11.30
C LEU A 104 -0.15 17.57 -11.92
N SER A 105 -1.18 18.42 -11.81
CA SER A 105 -1.13 19.79 -12.30
C SER A 105 -0.04 20.64 -11.62
N MET A 106 0.42 20.24 -10.44
CA MET A 106 1.47 20.94 -9.69
C MET A 106 2.88 20.67 -10.23
N LEU A 107 3.04 19.70 -11.14
CA LEU A 107 4.31 19.45 -11.83
C LEU A 107 4.49 20.37 -13.06
N PRO A 108 5.75 20.66 -13.44
CA PRO A 108 6.10 21.18 -14.75
C PRO A 108 5.53 20.30 -15.87
N ASN A 109 5.10 20.91 -16.99
CA ASN A 109 4.44 20.19 -18.09
C ASN A 109 5.31 19.07 -18.68
N ASP A 110 6.62 19.25 -18.70
CA ASP A 110 7.62 18.29 -19.19
C ASP A 110 7.78 17.08 -18.26
N LEU A 111 7.52 17.22 -16.95
CA LEU A 111 7.63 16.12 -15.98
C LEU A 111 6.32 15.34 -15.80
N ARG A 112 5.16 15.96 -16.07
CA ARG A 112 3.84 15.33 -15.88
C ARG A 112 3.71 13.94 -16.52
N PRO A 113 4.19 13.67 -17.75
CA PRO A 113 4.06 12.35 -18.36
C PRO A 113 4.75 11.23 -17.58
N ALA A 114 5.84 11.54 -16.86
CA ALA A 114 6.58 10.55 -16.07
C ALA A 114 5.86 10.15 -14.77
N TYR A 115 5.09 11.08 -14.18
CA TYR A 115 4.37 10.84 -12.91
C TYR A 115 2.91 10.46 -13.11
N ALA A 116 2.31 10.81 -14.26
CA ALA A 116 0.93 10.46 -14.57
C ALA A 116 0.59 8.98 -14.33
N PRO A 117 1.36 7.99 -14.83
CA PRO A 117 1.06 6.57 -14.57
C PRO A 117 1.29 6.15 -13.12
N LEU A 118 2.13 6.89 -12.36
CA LEU A 118 2.41 6.62 -10.96
C LEU A 118 1.37 7.20 -9.99
N ILE A 119 0.51 8.11 -10.47
CA ILE A 119 -0.56 8.73 -9.67
C ILE A 119 -1.94 8.30 -10.16
N ARG A 120 -2.09 8.07 -11.47
CA ARG A 120 -3.27 7.48 -12.11
C ARG A 120 -2.90 6.06 -12.56
N HIS A 121 -3.06 5.13 -11.64
CA HIS A 121 -2.69 3.73 -11.87
C HIS A 121 -3.69 3.05 -12.80
N ASP A 122 -3.21 2.21 -13.72
CA ASP A 122 -4.06 1.31 -14.45
C ASP A 122 -4.32 0.05 -13.61
N GLU A 123 -5.53 0.00 -13.04
CA GLU A 123 -5.92 -1.09 -12.13
C GLU A 123 -6.02 -2.47 -12.80
N THR A 124 -5.93 -2.53 -14.13
CA THR A 124 -6.03 -3.78 -14.91
C THR A 124 -4.69 -4.47 -15.14
N THR A 125 -3.59 -3.82 -14.78
CA THR A 125 -2.22 -4.33 -15.00
C THR A 125 -1.82 -5.37 -13.96
N ASP A 126 -1.01 -6.35 -14.38
CA ASP A 126 -0.41 -7.32 -13.45
C ASP A 126 0.49 -6.62 -12.42
N GLU A 127 1.18 -5.55 -12.82
CA GLU A 127 2.03 -4.74 -11.94
C GLU A 127 1.22 -4.11 -10.80
N TRP A 128 0.04 -3.56 -11.11
CA TRP A 128 -0.87 -3.07 -10.07
C TRP A 128 -1.40 -4.18 -9.16
N ALA A 129 -1.62 -5.39 -9.69
CA ALA A 129 -2.01 -6.53 -8.85
C ALA A 129 -0.95 -6.85 -7.79
N ILE A 130 0.34 -6.70 -8.10
CA ILE A 130 1.44 -6.84 -7.13
C ILE A 130 1.42 -5.72 -6.09
N VAL A 131 1.20 -4.46 -6.49
CA VAL A 131 1.05 -3.34 -5.56
C VAL A 131 -0.13 -3.57 -4.61
N LYS A 132 -1.29 -4.00 -5.11
CA LYS A 132 -2.45 -4.33 -4.27
C LYS A 132 -2.21 -5.53 -3.35
N ALA A 133 -1.39 -6.49 -3.76
CA ALA A 133 -0.98 -7.58 -2.88
C ALA A 133 -0.11 -7.05 -1.74
N ALA A 134 0.91 -6.24 -2.04
CA ALA A 134 1.80 -5.63 -1.05
C ALA A 134 1.05 -4.72 -0.07
N ASP A 135 0.13 -3.89 -0.54
CA ASP A 135 -0.73 -3.01 0.27
C ASP A 135 -1.56 -3.83 1.29
N LYS A 136 -2.15 -4.95 0.84
CA LYS A 136 -2.87 -5.88 1.73
C LYS A 136 -1.95 -6.54 2.75
N ILE A 137 -0.72 -6.87 2.37
CA ILE A 137 0.26 -7.49 3.26
C ILE A 137 0.72 -6.49 4.34
N CYS A 138 0.96 -5.23 3.99
CA CYS A 138 1.24 -4.17 4.96
C CYS A 138 0.10 -4.04 5.98
N ALA A 139 -1.14 -3.98 5.50
CA ALA A 139 -2.31 -3.94 6.39
C ALA A 139 -2.41 -5.20 7.28
N TYR A 140 -2.02 -6.37 6.77
CA TYR A 140 -1.98 -7.60 7.58
C TYR A 140 -0.88 -7.57 8.64
N ILE A 141 0.32 -7.10 8.30
CA ILE A 141 1.45 -6.94 9.22
C ILE A 141 1.10 -5.95 10.33
N LYS A 142 0.51 -4.80 10.00
CA LYS A 142 -0.01 -3.86 10.99
C LYS A 142 -0.94 -4.55 12.00
N CYS A 143 -1.84 -5.41 11.52
CA CYS A 143 -2.70 -6.19 12.40
C CYS A 143 -1.95 -7.23 13.26
N LEU A 144 -0.86 -7.83 12.75
CA LEU A 144 -0.02 -8.76 13.51
C LEU A 144 0.71 -8.04 14.64
N GLU A 145 1.30 -6.88 14.37
CA GLU A 145 2.02 -6.06 15.34
C GLU A 145 1.10 -5.58 16.46
N GLU A 146 -0.08 -5.07 16.11
CA GLU A 146 -1.11 -4.67 17.08
C GLU A 146 -1.54 -5.86 17.95
N ARG A 147 -1.81 -7.02 17.35
CA ARG A 147 -2.17 -8.22 18.10
C ARG A 147 -1.05 -8.68 19.03
N LYS A 148 0.21 -8.63 18.58
CA LYS A 148 1.39 -8.98 19.37
C LYS A 148 1.55 -8.04 20.57
N ALA A 149 1.19 -6.77 20.43
CA ALA A 149 1.12 -5.80 21.52
C ALA A 149 -0.10 -6.00 22.47
N GLY A 150 -0.92 -7.03 22.22
CA GLY A 150 -2.12 -7.34 23.02
C GLY A 150 -3.38 -6.58 22.58
N ASN A 151 -3.33 -5.85 21.46
CA ASN A 151 -4.47 -5.11 20.95
C ASN A 151 -5.38 -6.01 20.09
N LEU A 152 -6.46 -6.50 20.69
CA LEU A 152 -7.42 -7.39 20.03
C LEU A 152 -8.42 -6.68 19.11
N GLU A 153 -8.43 -5.35 19.07
CA GLU A 153 -9.32 -4.58 18.17
C GLU A 153 -9.05 -4.93 16.69
N PHE A 154 -7.80 -5.27 16.36
CA PHE A 154 -7.36 -5.62 15.02
C PHE A 154 -7.64 -7.07 14.60
N GLU A 155 -8.18 -7.93 15.47
CA GLU A 155 -8.30 -9.36 15.17
C GLU A 155 -9.26 -9.67 14.01
N GLN A 156 -10.34 -8.88 13.86
CA GLN A 156 -11.26 -9.04 12.73
C GLN A 156 -10.62 -8.60 11.41
N ALA A 157 -9.96 -7.43 11.42
CA ALA A 157 -9.20 -6.92 10.27
C ALA A 157 -8.12 -7.93 9.85
N ARG A 158 -7.36 -8.46 10.81
CA ARG A 158 -6.33 -9.49 10.59
C ARG A 158 -6.88 -10.70 9.81
N LYS A 159 -8.00 -11.26 10.27
CA LYS A 159 -8.66 -12.42 9.62
C LYS A 159 -9.16 -12.07 8.23
N ALA A 160 -9.82 -10.93 8.08
CA ALA A 160 -10.37 -10.47 6.81
C ALA A 160 -9.27 -10.23 5.77
N THR A 161 -8.19 -9.54 6.15
CA THR A 161 -7.06 -9.24 5.27
C THR A 161 -6.30 -10.51 4.89
N LYS A 162 -6.02 -11.43 5.82
CA LYS A 162 -5.40 -12.74 5.48
C LYS A 162 -6.22 -13.51 4.45
N LYS A 163 -7.54 -13.58 4.66
CA LYS A 163 -8.46 -14.23 3.71
C LYS A 163 -8.46 -13.54 2.35
N SER A 164 -8.31 -12.22 2.31
CA SER A 164 -8.18 -11.47 1.05
C SER A 164 -6.88 -11.80 0.34
N ILE A 165 -5.76 -11.95 1.07
CA ILE A 165 -4.45 -12.32 0.50
C ILE A 165 -4.49 -13.74 -0.08
N ASP A 166 -5.07 -14.68 0.65
CA ASP A 166 -5.15 -16.10 0.25
C ASP A 166 -5.98 -16.31 -1.03
N ARG A 167 -6.85 -15.35 -1.37
CA ARG A 167 -7.68 -15.38 -2.56
C ARG A 167 -7.02 -14.78 -3.80
N LEU A 168 -5.85 -14.14 -3.66
CA LEU A 168 -5.17 -13.51 -4.80
C LEU A 168 -4.69 -14.54 -5.83
N GLY A 169 -4.36 -15.76 -5.39
CA GLY A 169 -3.95 -16.84 -6.29
C GLY A 169 -2.59 -16.61 -6.99
N LEU A 170 -1.79 -15.67 -6.49
CA LEU A 170 -0.44 -15.38 -7.00
C LEU A 170 0.59 -16.19 -6.20
N PRO A 171 1.34 -17.11 -6.81
CA PRO A 171 2.28 -17.96 -6.08
C PRO A 171 3.46 -17.17 -5.50
N GLU A 172 3.94 -16.11 -6.17
CA GLU A 172 4.96 -15.19 -5.66
C GLU A 172 4.53 -14.46 -4.37
N VAL A 173 3.23 -14.20 -4.23
CA VAL A 173 2.67 -13.64 -2.99
C VAL A 173 2.62 -14.69 -1.88
N GLN A 174 2.31 -15.95 -2.22
CA GLN A 174 2.29 -17.03 -1.23
C GLN A 174 3.69 -17.33 -0.70
N ASP A 175 4.70 -17.35 -1.57
CA ASP A 175 6.10 -17.49 -1.18
C ASP A 175 6.51 -16.38 -0.21
N PHE A 176 6.17 -15.12 -0.54
CA PHE A 176 6.46 -13.99 0.35
C PHE A 176 5.80 -14.17 1.73
N MET A 177 4.52 -14.58 1.73
CA MET A 177 3.76 -14.83 2.95
C MET A 177 4.32 -15.98 3.79
N SER A 178 4.87 -17.03 3.17
CA SER A 178 5.46 -18.15 3.91
C SER A 178 6.87 -17.86 4.41
N GLU A 179 7.66 -17.10 3.66
CA GLU A 179 9.09 -16.94 3.92
C GLU A 179 9.41 -15.71 4.77
N PHE A 180 8.70 -14.59 4.58
CA PHE A 180 9.09 -13.32 5.20
C PHE A 180 8.08 -12.80 6.24
N VAL A 181 6.80 -13.17 6.13
CA VAL A 181 5.76 -12.68 7.05
C VAL A 181 5.82 -13.29 8.46
N PRO A 182 6.24 -14.55 8.70
CA PRO A 182 6.30 -15.11 10.05
C PRO A 182 7.14 -14.28 11.04
N GLY A 183 8.24 -13.68 10.57
CA GLY A 183 9.14 -12.86 11.38
C GLY A 183 8.47 -11.66 12.07
N PHE A 184 7.41 -11.09 11.48
CA PHE A 184 6.70 -9.95 12.09
C PHE A 184 5.95 -10.32 13.38
N SER A 185 5.67 -11.60 13.60
CA SER A 185 5.06 -12.09 14.85
C SER A 185 6.10 -12.44 15.93
N MET A 186 7.39 -12.50 15.56
CA MET A 186 8.49 -12.93 16.43
C MET A 186 9.13 -11.74 17.15
N THR A 187 9.65 -11.96 18.33
CA THR A 187 10.51 -11.05 19.10
C THR A 187 11.89 -10.92 18.44
N LEU A 188 12.66 -9.91 18.84
CA LEU A 188 14.02 -9.74 18.32
C LEU A 188 14.92 -10.92 18.67
N ASP A 189 14.76 -11.51 19.86
CA ASP A 189 15.52 -12.68 20.30
C ASP A 189 15.20 -13.89 19.40
N GLU A 190 13.93 -14.18 19.17
CA GLU A 190 13.49 -15.26 18.26
C GLU A 190 14.02 -15.05 16.82
N ILE A 191 13.99 -13.82 16.29
CA ILE A 191 14.54 -13.52 14.96
C ILE A 191 16.06 -13.75 14.93
N SER A 192 16.77 -13.39 16.00
CA SER A 192 18.23 -13.49 16.06
C SER A 192 18.74 -14.91 16.26
N GLU A 193 17.94 -15.80 16.85
CA GLU A 193 18.26 -17.22 17.01
C GLU A 193 18.07 -18.02 15.71
N GLU A 194 17.22 -17.54 14.80
CA GLU A 194 16.91 -18.18 13.51
C GLU A 194 17.72 -17.63 12.31
N ALA A 195 18.50 -16.57 12.51
CA ALA A 195 19.34 -15.92 11.49
C ALA A 195 20.74 -16.54 11.36
#